data_AF-A0ABD0QIJ7-F1
#
_entry.id   AF-A0ABD0QIJ7-F1
#
_cell.length_a   1.000
_cell.length_b   1.000
_cell.length_c   1.000
_cell.angle_alpha   90.00
_cell.angle_beta   90.00
_cell.angle_gamma   90.00
#
_symmetry.space_group_name_H-M   'P 1'
#
loop_
_entity.id
_entity.type
_entity.pdbx_description
1 polymer ?
#
loop_
_entity_poly.entity_id
_entity_poly.type
_entity_poly.pdbx_seq_one_letter_code
_entity_poly.pdbx_strand_id
1 'polypeptide(L)' 'VEAYDTDELNYRGGLRVSFGMQLMDAAARIERELPNITWPFFILHGDADKLCDIRGAHLMYNGVKSTDKKLK' A
#
# COMPACT_ATOMS: atom_id res chain seq x y z
N VAL A 1 -11.57 -11.45 -12.00
CA VAL A 1 -12.31 -10.22 -12.34
C VAL A 1 -13.79 -10.43 -12.07
N GLU A 2 -14.44 -11.42 -12.69
CA GLU A 2 -15.85 -11.76 -12.45
C GLU A 2 -16.22 -11.87 -10.96
N ALA A 3 -15.51 -12.68 -10.16
CA ALA A 3 -15.79 -12.82 -8.73
C ALA A 3 -15.70 -11.50 -7.94
N TYR A 4 -14.81 -10.57 -8.35
CA TYR A 4 -14.74 -9.23 -7.75
C TYR A 4 -15.91 -8.37 -8.21
N ASP A 5 -16.30 -8.45 -9.49
CA ASP A 5 -17.33 -7.61 -10.10
C ASP A 5 -18.77 -7.99 -9.72
N THR A 6 -19.00 -9.25 -9.35
CA THR A 6 -20.33 -9.72 -8.93
C THR A 6 -20.53 -9.70 -7.41
N ASP A 7 -19.49 -9.41 -6.63
CA ASP A 7 -19.60 -9.36 -5.17
C ASP A 7 -20.34 -8.09 -4.71
N GLU A 8 -21.46 -8.31 -4.01
CA GLU A 8 -22.35 -7.26 -3.47
C GLU A 8 -21.76 -6.56 -2.24
N LEU A 9 -20.75 -7.15 -1.59
CA LEU A 9 -20.07 -6.55 -0.44
C LEU A 9 -19.01 -5.51 -0.88
N ASN A 10 -18.65 -5.48 -2.17
CA ASN A 10 -17.73 -4.49 -2.70
C ASN A 10 -18.42 -3.14 -2.87
N TYR A 11 -17.91 -2.11 -2.19
CA TYR A 11 -18.35 -0.74 -2.42
C TYR A 11 -17.89 -0.26 -3.81
N ARG A 12 -18.84 0.04 -4.70
CA ARG A 12 -18.59 0.50 -6.07
C ARG A 12 -18.80 1.99 -6.30
N GLY A 13 -19.12 2.75 -5.25
CA GLY A 13 -19.31 4.19 -5.36
C GLY A 13 -17.99 4.94 -5.45
N GLY A 14 -18.06 6.26 -5.66
CA GLY A 14 -16.88 7.12 -5.62
C GLY A 14 -16.26 7.21 -4.23
N LEU A 15 -14.96 7.53 -4.20
CA LEU A 15 -14.23 7.82 -2.96
C LEU A 15 -14.84 9.04 -2.27
N ARG A 16 -15.28 8.87 -1.01
CA ARG A 16 -15.77 9.99 -0.20
C ARG A 16 -14.61 10.90 0.17
N VAL A 17 -14.81 12.22 0.12
CA VAL A 17 -13.79 13.22 0.45
C VAL A 17 -13.16 12.97 1.82
N SER A 18 -13.99 12.72 2.84
CA SER A 18 -13.51 12.43 4.20
C SER A 18 -12.61 11.19 4.25
N PHE A 19 -12.91 10.16 3.47
CA PHE A 19 -12.07 8.96 3.39
C PHE A 19 -10.78 9.23 2.62
N GLY A 20 -10.85 10.02 1.54
CA GLY A 20 -9.66 10.49 0.82
C GLY A 20 -8.69 11.26 1.72
N MET A 21 -9.19 12.12 2.61
CA MET A 21 -8.37 12.81 3.61
C MET A 21 -7.65 11.81 4.53
N GLN A 22 -8.35 10.78 5.00
CA GLN A 22 -7.74 9.75 5.85
C GLN A 22 -6.69 8.90 5.11
N LEU A 23 -6.88 8.63 3.82
CA LEU A 23 -5.86 7.95 3.01
C LEU A 23 -4.57 8.78 2.87
N MET A 24 -4.70 10.10 2.69
CA MET A 24 -3.54 11.00 2.65
C MET A 24 -2.80 11.03 3.99
N ASP A 25 -3.54 11.15 5.10
CA ASP A 25 -2.96 11.13 6.45
C ASP A 25 -2.26 9.80 6.76
N ALA A 26 -2.86 8.68 6.33
CA ALA A 26 -2.29 7.35 6.48
C ALA A 26 -0.98 7.20 5.70
N ALA A 27 -0.94 7.62 4.43
CA ALA A 27 0.27 7.58 3.62
C ALA A 27 1.41 8.39 4.25
N ALA A 28 1.14 9.62 4.70
CA ALA A 28 2.12 10.47 5.37
C ALA A 28 2.61 9.87 6.70
N ARG A 29 1.72 9.21 7.45
CA ARG A 29 2.11 8.51 8.68
C ARG A 29 2.99 7.31 8.39
N ILE A 30 2.64 6.48 7.41
CA ILE A 30 3.43 5.29 7.03
C ILE A 30 4.86 5.70 6.71
N GLU A 31 5.06 6.74 5.90
CA GLU A 31 6.38 7.24 5.53
C GLU A 31 7.23 7.61 6.76
N ARG A 32 6.64 8.33 7.73
CA ARG A 32 7.32 8.69 8.99
C ARG A 32 7.68 7.47 9.86
N GLU A 33 6.89 6.41 9.79
CA GLU A 33 7.05 5.21 10.61
C GLU A 33 7.94 4.14 9.97
N LEU A 34 8.29 4.25 8.68
CA LEU A 34 9.17 3.28 8.00
C LEU A 34 10.46 2.95 8.78
N PRO A 35 11.18 3.93 9.38
CA PRO A 35 12.41 3.63 10.13
C PRO A 35 12.20 2.76 11.39
N ASN A 36 10.94 2.60 11.84
CA ASN A 36 10.56 1.78 12.98
C ASN A 36 10.22 0.34 12.60
N ILE A 37 10.13 0.03 11.30
CA ILE A 37 9.83 -1.32 10.80
C ILE A 37 11.10 -2.19 10.87
N THR A 38 11.07 -3.17 11.75
CA THR A 38 12.16 -4.15 11.98
C THR A 38 11.72 -5.60 11.79
N TRP A 39 10.42 -5.86 11.63
CA TRP A 39 9.89 -7.21 11.45
C TRP A 39 10.11 -7.74 10.02
N PRO A 40 10.17 -9.07 9.83
CA PRO A 40 10.25 -9.67 8.50
C PRO A 40 9.02 -9.39 7.63
N PHE A 41 9.21 -9.17 6.33
CA PHE A 41 8.09 -8.99 5.40
C PHE A 41 8.44 -9.36 3.96
N PHE A 42 7.40 -9.54 3.14
CA PHE A 42 7.53 -9.74 1.69
C PHE A 42 6.61 -8.78 0.95
N ILE A 43 7.18 -7.98 0.04
CA ILE A 43 6.42 -7.08 -0.84
C ILE A 43 6.19 -7.79 -2.17
N LEU A 44 4.92 -7.83 -2.58
CA LEU A 44 4.48 -8.25 -3.91
C LEU A 44 3.85 -7.05 -4.60
N HIS A 45 4.44 -6.56 -5.69
CA HIS A 45 3.95 -5.34 -6.33
C HIS A 45 4.10 -5.42 -7.86
N GLY A 46 2.99 -5.24 -8.58
CA GLY A 46 3.02 -5.20 -10.05
C GLY A 46 3.59 -3.89 -10.60
N ASP A 47 4.51 -3.98 -11.56
CA ASP A 47 5.16 -2.82 -12.20
C ASP A 47 4.19 -1.87 -12.92
N ALA A 48 3.05 -2.39 -13.38
CA ALA A 48 2.00 -1.63 -14.07
C ALA A 48 0.80 -1.22 -13.19
N ASP A 49 0.93 -1.27 -11.86
CA ASP A 49 -0.12 -0.85 -10.93
C ASP A 49 -0.42 0.66 -11.05
N LYS A 50 -1.69 0.99 -11.30
CA LYS A 50 -2.17 2.37 -11.49
C LYS A 50 -2.77 2.98 -10.21
N LEU A 51 -2.99 2.18 -9.17
CA LEU A 51 -3.56 2.62 -7.89
C LEU A 51 -2.45 2.88 -6.87
N CYS A 52 -1.49 1.96 -6.77
CA CYS A 52 -0.34 2.09 -5.90
C CYS A 52 0.94 2.09 -6.75
N ASP A 53 1.64 3.21 -6.79
CA ASP A 53 2.86 3.33 -7.59
C ASP A 53 4.00 2.47 -7.00
N ILE A 54 4.70 1.71 -7.85
CA ILE A 54 5.81 0.81 -7.49
C ILE A 54 6.95 1.52 -6.72
N ARG A 55 7.11 2.84 -6.91
CA ARG A 55 8.09 3.65 -6.15
C ARG A 55 7.83 3.60 -4.65
N GLY A 56 6.58 3.43 -4.21
CA GLY A 56 6.23 3.26 -2.79
C GLY A 56 6.78 1.96 -2.20
N ALA A 57 6.73 0.86 -2.95
CA ALA A 57 7.35 -0.40 -2.55
C ALA A 57 8.88 -0.28 -2.43
N HIS A 58 9.52 0.39 -3.40
CA HIS A 58 10.96 0.66 -3.32
C HIS A 58 11.32 1.56 -2.14
N LEU A 59 10.51 2.58 -1.84
CA LEU A 59 10.70 3.44 -0.68
C LEU A 59 10.69 2.63 0.62
N MET A 60 9.68 1.75 0.80
CA MET A 60 9.61 0.87 1.97
C MET A 60 10.78 -0.11 2.01
N TYR A 61 11.06 -0.83 0.91
CA TYR A 61 12.13 -1.81 0.87
C TYR A 61 13.48 -1.21 1.24
N ASN A 62 13.76 0.01 0.79
CA ASN A 62 15.04 0.68 1.05
C ASN A 62 15.09 1.39 2.41
N GLY A 63 13.97 1.97 2.87
CA GLY A 63 13.93 2.85 4.05
C GLY A 63 13.79 2.15 5.41
N VAL A 64 13.41 0.87 5.45
CA VAL A 64 13.17 0.14 6.70
C VAL A 64 14.41 -0.61 7.21
N LYS A 65 14.47 -0.83 8.54
CA LYS A 65 15.58 -1.50 9.22
C LYS A 65 15.49 -3.04 9.23
N SER A 66 14.39 -3.60 8.75
CA SER A 66 14.21 -5.06 8.65
C SER A 66 15.34 -5.71 7.84
N THR A 67 15.91 -6.79 8.39
CA THR A 67 16.98 -7.58 7.77
C THR A 67 16.45 -8.74 6.93
N ASP A 68 15.24 -9.24 7.22
CA ASP A 68 14.54 -10.25 6.43
C ASP A 68 13.40 -9.61 5.64
N LYS A 69 13.77 -9.03 4.49
CA LYS A 69 12.84 -8.37 3.58
C LYS A 69 13.08 -8.81 2.15
N LYS A 70 11.99 -9.01 1.41
CA LYS A 70 12.02 -9.36 -0.01
C LYS A 70 11.04 -8.48 -0.79
N LEU A 71 11.37 -8.21 -2.05
CA LEU A 71 10.52 -7.51 -3.01
C LEU A 71 10.47 -8.33 -4.30
N LYS A 72 9.26 -8.58 -4.82
CA LYS A 72 9.02 -9.27 -6.08
C LYS A 72 7.97 -8.53 -6.91
#